data_AF-E2SBB7-F1
#
_entry.id   AF-E2SBB7-F1
#
_cell.length_a   1.000
_cell.length_b   1.000
_cell.length_c   1.000
_cell.angle_alpha   90.00
_cell.angle_beta   90.00
_cell.angle_gamma   90.00
#
_symmetry.space_group_name_H-M   'P 1'
#
loop_
_entity.id
_entity.type
_entity.pdbx_description
1 polymer ?
#
loop_
_entity_poly.entity_id
_entity_poly.type
_entity_poly.pdbx_seq_one_letter_code
_entity_poly.pdbx_strand_id
1 'polypeptide(L)'
;MLTPVRLFAVVTSVLVTVLATASAGAADAPTTWEATEGLSGLEYLGLLVGIPAALFGVIWLFALLTARRNYVPPAPGTEIERVSAH
;
A
#
# COMPACT_ATOMS: atom_id res chain seq x y z
N MET A 1 -12.79 -4.48 19.25
CA MET A 1 -12.14 -5.46 18.36
C MET A 1 -12.63 -5.21 16.94
N LEU A 2 -11.86 -4.49 16.12
CA LEU A 2 -12.16 -4.38 14.68
C LEU A 2 -11.63 -5.66 14.02
N THR A 3 -12.54 -6.47 13.49
CA THR A 3 -12.21 -7.71 12.78
C THR A 3 -11.33 -7.42 11.57
N PRO A 4 -10.32 -8.25 11.25
CA PRO A 4 -9.36 -8.01 10.17
C PRO A 4 -10.03 -7.81 8.80
N VAL A 5 -11.21 -8.43 8.61
CA VAL A 5 -12.06 -8.24 7.43
C VAL A 5 -12.52 -6.79 7.26
N ARG A 6 -12.81 -6.08 8.37
CA ARG A 6 -13.23 -4.67 8.33
C ARG A 6 -12.07 -3.74 7.99
N LEU A 7 -10.87 -4.04 8.46
CA LEU A 7 -9.67 -3.27 8.10
C LEU A 7 -9.35 -3.44 6.61
N PHE A 8 -9.41 -4.67 6.11
CA PHE A 8 -9.19 -4.96 4.70
C PHE A 8 -10.23 -4.30 3.79
N ALA A 9 -11.50 -4.33 4.18
CA ALA A 9 -12.58 -3.67 3.45
C ALA A 9 -12.41 -2.14 3.39
N VAL A 10 -11.95 -1.52 4.48
CA VAL A 10 -11.68 -0.07 4.52
C VAL A 10 -10.48 0.30 3.66
N VAL A 11 -9.39 -0.48 3.72
CA VAL A 11 -8.19 -0.21 2.90
C VAL A 11 -8.49 -0.40 1.41
N THR A 12 -9.22 -1.45 1.04
CA THR A 12 -9.58 -1.70 -0.36
C THR A 12 -10.59 -0.68 -0.90
N SER A 13 -11.56 -0.22 -0.11
CA SER A 13 -12.51 0.81 -0.55
C SER A 13 -11.81 2.16 -0.76
N VAL A 14 -10.89 2.54 0.12
CA VAL A 14 -10.08 3.75 -0.03
C VAL A 14 -9.20 3.67 -1.29
N LEU A 15 -8.52 2.53 -1.49
CA LEU A 15 -7.67 2.34 -2.66
C LEU A 15 -8.46 2.39 -3.98
N VAL A 16 -9.61 1.71 -4.04
CA VAL A 16 -10.48 1.73 -5.22
C VAL A 16 -11.03 3.13 -5.49
N THR A 17 -11.41 3.87 -4.44
CA THR A 17 -11.90 5.25 -4.58
C THR A 17 -10.80 6.17 -5.12
N VAL A 18 -9.57 6.03 -4.63
CA VAL A 18 -8.42 6.81 -5.10
C VAL A 18 -8.07 6.46 -6.55
N LEU A 19 -8.04 5.17 -6.91
CA LEU A 19 -7.78 4.74 -8.29
C LEU A 19 -8.89 5.17 -9.26
N ALA A 20 -10.15 5.11 -8.85
CA ALA A 20 -11.29 5.50 -9.67
C ALA A 20 -11.37 7.02 -9.88
N THR A 21 -10.84 7.82 -8.95
CA THR A 21 -10.81 9.29 -9.07
C THR A 21 -9.51 9.83 -9.66
N ALA A 22 -8.43 9.03 -9.67
CA ALA A 22 -7.13 9.41 -10.23
C ALA A 22 -7.14 9.58 -11.76
N SER A 23 -8.10 9.00 -12.49
CA SER A 23 -8.15 9.09 -13.96
C SER A 23 -8.73 10.41 -14.50
N ALA A 24 -9.25 11.30 -13.65
CA ALA A 24 -9.79 12.58 -14.12
C ALA A 24 -8.68 13.64 -14.40
N GLY A 25 -7.44 13.40 -13.96
CA GLY A 25 -6.33 14.35 -14.12
C GLY A 25 -5.33 14.02 -15.24
N ALA A 26 -5.48 12.89 -15.94
CA ALA A 26 -4.51 12.40 -16.93
C ALA A 26 -5.08 12.26 -18.36
N ALA A 27 -6.26 12.84 -18.63
CA ALA A 27 -6.73 13.01 -19.99
C ALA A 27 -6.21 14.36 -20.50
N ASP A 28 -5.08 14.31 -21.20
CA ASP A 28 -4.57 15.40 -22.02
C ASP A 28 -5.71 15.92 -22.91
N ALA A 29 -6.09 17.18 -22.73
CA ALA A 29 -7.27 17.73 -23.41
C ALA A 29 -7.04 17.74 -24.93
N PRO A 30 -8.05 17.43 -25.77
CA PRO A 30 -7.90 17.62 -27.21
C PRO A 30 -7.61 19.10 -27.47
N THR A 31 -6.76 19.40 -28.46
CA THR A 31 -6.18 20.72 -28.76
C THR A 31 -7.18 21.81 -29.21
N THR A 32 -8.47 21.66 -28.89
CA THR A 32 -9.55 22.61 -29.13
C THR A 32 -10.11 23.25 -27.86
N TRP A 33 -9.68 22.82 -26.67
CA TRP A 33 -10.07 23.44 -25.39
C TRP A 33 -8.91 24.27 -24.82
N GLU A 34 -9.22 25.46 -24.32
CA GLU A 34 -8.24 26.45 -23.87
C GLU A 34 -7.23 25.86 -22.88
N ALA A 35 -5.97 26.31 -23.00
CA ALA A 35 -4.89 25.90 -22.14
C ALA A 35 -5.26 26.14 -20.67
N THR A 36 -5.48 25.06 -19.93
CA THR A 36 -5.60 25.11 -18.47
C THR A 36 -4.34 25.76 -17.91
N GLU A 37 -4.51 26.69 -16.97
CA GLU A 37 -3.40 27.30 -16.23
C GLU A 37 -2.48 26.19 -15.72
N GLY A 38 -1.22 26.23 -16.14
CA GLY A 38 -0.24 25.23 -15.76
C GLY A 38 -0.09 25.18 -14.24
N LEU A 39 -0.04 23.97 -13.69
CA LEU A 39 0.19 23.76 -12.26
C LEU A 39 1.40 24.58 -11.79
N SER A 40 1.26 25.21 -10.64
CA SER A 40 2.35 25.94 -10.03
C SER A 40 3.51 24.98 -9.71
N GLY A 41 4.75 25.47 -9.74
CA GLY A 41 5.92 24.64 -9.45
C GLY A 41 5.87 23.96 -8.07
N LEU A 42 5.17 24.57 -7.11
CA LEU A 42 4.93 24.00 -5.78
C LEU A 42 3.98 22.80 -5.83
N GLU A 43 2.93 22.87 -6.66
CA GLU A 43 2.01 21.75 -6.87
C GLU A 43 2.73 20.59 -7.56
N TYR A 44 3.59 20.86 -8.54
CA TYR A 44 4.44 19.84 -9.13
C TYR A 44 5.37 19.16 -8.12
N LEU A 45 6.00 19.92 -7.22
CA LEU A 45 6.82 19.39 -6.14
C LEU A 45 6.00 18.56 -5.15
N GLY A 46 4.79 19.02 -4.81
CA GLY A 46 3.85 18.28 -3.97
C GLY A 46 3.44 16.94 -4.59
N LEU A 47 3.17 16.92 -5.90
CA LEU A 47 2.83 15.69 -6.62
C LEU A 47 4.04 14.76 -6.77
N LEU A 48 5.20 15.28 -7.15
CA LEU A 48 6.38 14.46 -7.43
C LEU A 48 7.06 13.93 -6.16
N VAL A 49 7.09 14.73 -5.09
CA VAL A 49 7.81 14.38 -3.85
C VAL A 49 6.85 14.08 -2.72
N GLY A 50 5.77 14.86 -2.59
CA GLY A 50 4.78 14.69 -1.52
C GLY A 50 4.01 13.37 -1.62
N ILE A 51 3.56 12.96 -2.81
CA ILE A 51 2.84 11.68 -2.99
C ILE A 51 3.75 10.48 -2.64
N PRO A 52 4.97 10.35 -3.18
CA PRO A 52 5.85 9.24 -2.81
C PRO A 52 6.23 9.26 -1.32
N ALA A 53 6.47 10.43 -0.73
CA ALA A 53 6.77 10.54 0.70
C ALA A 53 5.60 10.10 1.58
N ALA A 54 4.37 10.49 1.22
CA ALA A 54 3.16 10.04 1.91
C ALA A 54 2.99 8.52 1.80
N LEU A 55 3.17 7.96 0.59
CA LEU A 55 3.10 6.51 0.37
C LEU A 55 4.16 5.76 1.20
N PHE A 56 5.40 6.27 1.23
CA PHE A 56 6.46 5.72 2.06
C PHE A 56 6.08 5.72 3.55
N GLY A 57 5.52 6.82 4.05
CA GLY A 57 5.06 6.93 5.43
C GLY A 57 3.99 5.89 5.77
N VAL A 58 3.02 5.66 4.87
CA VAL A 58 1.98 4.63 5.05
C VAL A 58 2.60 3.23 5.10
N ILE A 59 3.48 2.89 4.15
CA ILE A 59 4.16 1.58 4.12
C ILE A 59 4.98 1.37 5.39
N TRP A 60 5.73 2.39 5.81
CA TRP A 60 6.55 2.33 7.01
C TRP A 60 5.70 2.10 8.27
N LEU A 61 4.55 2.77 8.39
CA LEU A 61 3.61 2.56 9.48
C LEU A 61 3.08 1.12 9.51
N PHE A 62 2.69 0.59 8.34
CA PHE A 62 2.27 -0.82 8.23
C PHE A 62 3.38 -1.79 8.62
N ALA A 63 4.61 -1.54 8.19
CA ALA A 63 5.77 -2.35 8.57
C ALA A 63 6.00 -2.31 10.09
N LEU A 64 5.92 -1.13 10.71
CA LEU A 64 6.09 -0.98 12.16
C LEU A 64 5.02 -1.72 12.96
N LEU A 65 3.77 -1.63 12.51
CA LEU A 65 2.63 -2.28 13.18
C LEU A 65 2.63 -3.80 13.00
N THR A 66 3.20 -4.30 11.90
CA THR A 66 3.25 -5.75 11.61
C THR A 66 4.54 -6.42 12.09
N ALA A 67 5.63 -5.68 12.29
CA ALA A 67 6.93 -6.22 12.72
C ALA A 67 6.88 -7.08 14.00
N ARG A 68 5.96 -6.78 14.94
CA ARG A 68 5.81 -7.54 16.20
C ARG A 68 4.96 -8.81 16.07
N ARG A 69 4.34 -9.07 14.91
CA ARG A 69 3.45 -10.21 14.66
C ARG A 69 4.04 -11.21 13.66
N ASN A 70 5.34 -11.14 13.40
CA ASN A 70 5.99 -12.08 12.50
C ASN A 70 5.99 -13.49 13.10
N TYR A 71 5.49 -14.45 12.31
CA TYR A 71 5.57 -15.86 12.65
C TYR A 71 7.04 -16.28 12.75
N VAL A 72 7.42 -16.86 13.89
CA VAL A 72 8.72 -17.50 14.06
C VAL A 72 8.48 -19.01 13.93
N PRO A 73 9.03 -19.68 12.91
CA PRO A 73 8.89 -21.12 12.78
C PRO A 73 9.56 -21.81 13.98
N PRO A 74 8.92 -22.84 14.56
CA PRO A 74 9.57 -23.65 15.58
C PRO A 74 10.82 -24.29 15.00
N ALA A 75 11.86 -24.44 15.82
CA ALA A 75 13.08 -25.13 15.41
C ALA A 75 12.73 -26.56 14.94
N PRO A 76 13.35 -27.05 13.85
CA PRO A 76 13.13 -28.42 13.41
C PRO A 76 13.47 -29.38 14.55
N GLY A 77 12.51 -30.24 14.91
CA GLY A 77 12.69 -31.25 15.94
C GLY A 77 13.73 -32.28 15.52
N THR A 78 14.59 -32.71 16.44
CA THR A 78 15.58 -33.78 16.22
C THR A 78 15.02 -35.17 16.53
N GLU A 79 13.69 -35.35 16.47
CA GLU A 79 13.07 -36.67 16.61
C GLU A 79 13.37 -37.51 15.37
N ILE A 80 14.54 -38.15 15.39
CA ILE A 80 14.80 -39.34 14.57
C ILE A 80 13.90 -40.42 15.17
N GLU A 81 12.71 -40.58 14.60
CA GLU A 81 11.83 -41.72 14.83
C GLU A 81 12.62 -42.99 14.50
N ARG A 82 13.22 -43.61 15.54
CA ARG A 82 13.82 -44.93 15.39
C ARG A 82 12.67 -45.91 15.25
N VAL A 83 12.26 -46.17 14.01
CA VAL A 83 11.48 -47.35 13.65
C VAL A 83 12.29 -48.56 14.12
N SER A 84 11.92 -49.10 15.27
CA SER A 84 12.48 -50.33 15.81
C SER A 84 12.10 -51.45 14.84
N ALA A 85 13.06 -51.86 14.02
CA ALA A 85 12.94 -53.07 13.21
C ALA A 85 13.09 -54.28 14.15
N HIS A 86 11.99 -55.04 14.24
CA HIS A 86 11.82 -56.46 14.62
C HIS A 86 12.83 -57.12 15.55
#